data_AF-A0A927T8Z8-F1
#
_entry.id   AF-A0A927T8Z8-F1
#
_cell.length_a   1.000
_cell.length_b   1.000
_cell.length_c   1.000
_cell.angle_alpha   90.00
_cell.angle_beta   90.00
_cell.angle_gamma   90.00
#
_symmetry.space_group_name_H-M   'P 1'
#
loop_
_entity.id
_entity.type
_entity.pdbx_description
1 polymer ?
#
loop_
_entity_poly.entity_id
_entity_poly.type
_entity_poly.pdbx_seq_one_letter_code
_entity_poly.pdbx_strand_id
1 'polypeptide(L)'
;MNNLNPIVKVNLGTIAKVQEFVKTVSKFRGNFDLISGNYMVDAKSILGIFSLNYRDDIDLRIIDAHNEMDEVMEALRPFMTTERVELTA
;
A
#
# COMPACT_ATOMS: atom_id res chain seq x y z
N MET A 1 16.84 -17.51 3.27
CA MET A 1 15.51 -17.37 2.64
C MET A 1 15.21 -15.89 2.62
N ASN A 2 15.32 -15.25 1.45
CA ASN A 2 15.08 -13.81 1.35
C ASN A 2 13.58 -13.58 1.49
N ASN A 3 13.13 -13.20 2.70
CA ASN A 3 11.78 -12.66 2.90
C ASN A 3 11.74 -11.27 2.28
N LEU A 4 11.51 -11.21 0.97
CA LEU A 4 11.20 -9.96 0.31
C LEU A 4 9.75 -9.62 0.64
N ASN A 5 9.58 -8.60 1.47
CA ASN A 5 8.29 -7.98 1.76
C ASN A 5 7.62 -7.59 0.43
N PRO A 6 6.37 -8.00 0.17
CA PRO A 6 5.75 -7.75 -1.12
C PRO A 6 5.56 -6.24 -1.32
N ILE A 7 5.89 -5.79 -2.52
CA ILE A 7 5.64 -4.43 -3.01
C ILE A 7 4.58 -4.54 -4.10
N VAL A 8 3.51 -3.77 -3.96
CA VAL A 8 2.41 -3.69 -4.93
C VAL A 8 2.21 -2.25 -5.37
N LYS A 9 1.87 -2.04 -6.65
CA LYS A 9 1.53 -0.70 -7.14
C LYS A 9 0.07 -0.39 -6.87
N VAL A 10 -0.20 0.77 -6.28
CA VAL A 10 -1.56 1.28 -6.03
C VAL A 10 -1.76 2.66 -6.62
N ASN A 11 -2.98 2.97 -7.03
CA ASN A 11 -3.39 4.30 -7.45
C ASN A 11 -4.65 4.74 -6.71
N LEU A 12 -4.50 5.86 -5.99
CA LEU A 12 -5.57 6.41 -5.17
C LEU A 12 -6.37 7.44 -5.97
N GLY A 13 -5.76 8.31 -6.76
CA GLY A 13 -6.40 9.12 -7.82
C GLY A 13 -7.44 10.17 -7.38
N THR A 14 -8.13 9.99 -6.26
CA THR A 14 -9.20 10.83 -5.74
C THR A 14 -9.17 10.84 -4.21
N ILE A 15 -9.71 11.90 -3.60
CA ILE A 15 -9.81 12.03 -2.14
C ILE A 15 -10.66 10.88 -1.54
N ALA A 16 -11.75 10.50 -2.20
CA ALA A 16 -12.63 9.43 -1.73
C ALA A 16 -11.89 8.09 -1.64
N LYS A 17 -11.10 7.74 -2.67
CA LYS A 17 -10.25 6.55 -2.66
C LYS A 17 -9.15 6.61 -1.61
N VAL A 18 -8.56 7.77 -1.34
CA VAL A 18 -7.59 7.93 -0.23
C VAL A 18 -8.26 7.59 1.11
N GLN A 19 -9.45 8.11 1.37
CA GLN A 19 -10.20 7.82 2.60
C GLN A 19 -10.57 6.35 2.71
N GLU A 20 -11.03 5.74 1.62
CA GLU A 20 -11.38 4.32 1.57
C GLU A 20 -10.16 3.42 1.78
N PHE A 21 -9.04 3.75 1.14
CA PHE A 21 -7.77 3.06 1.27
C PHE A 21 -7.28 3.08 2.73
N VAL A 22 -7.18 4.26 3.34
CA VAL A 22 -6.76 4.41 4.75
C VAL A 22 -7.67 3.60 5.67
N LYS A 23 -8.99 3.69 5.47
CA LYS A 23 -9.97 2.91 6.25
C LYS A 23 -9.76 1.41 6.07
N THR A 24 -9.40 0.97 4.87
CA THR A 24 -9.18 -0.44 4.55
C THR A 24 -7.91 -0.97 5.21
N VAL A 25 -6.77 -0.30 5.01
CA VAL A 25 -5.48 -0.74 5.59
C VAL A 25 -5.45 -0.62 7.12
N SER A 26 -6.23 0.31 7.69
CA SER A 26 -6.33 0.48 9.15
C SER A 26 -7.08 -0.65 9.86
N LYS A 27 -7.79 -1.54 9.13
CA LYS A 27 -8.42 -2.73 9.73
C LYS A 27 -7.40 -3.77 10.16
N PHE A 28 -6.24 -3.78 9.50
CA PHE A 28 -5.19 -4.76 9.73
C PHE A 28 -4.19 -4.24 10.76
N ARG A 29 -3.70 -5.14 11.62
CA ARG A 29 -2.63 -4.81 12.57
C ARG A 29 -1.29 -4.57 11.89
N GLY A 30 -1.14 -5.06 10.65
CA GLY A 30 0.08 -5.00 9.85
C GLY A 30 0.63 -3.59 9.62
N ASN A 31 1.88 -3.56 9.17
CA ASN A 31 2.60 -2.32 8.87
C ASN A 31 2.74 -2.17 7.36
N PHE A 32 2.40 -0.99 6.85
CA PHE A 32 2.30 -0.72 5.42
C PHE A 32 2.88 0.66 5.13
N ASP A 33 3.81 0.74 4.19
CA ASP A 33 4.44 2.01 3.79
C ASP A 33 4.06 2.34 2.35
N LEU A 34 3.67 3.60 2.11
CA LEU A 34 3.57 4.15 0.76
C LEU A 34 4.86 4.87 0.41
N ILE A 35 5.44 4.51 -0.74
CA ILE A 35 6.72 5.01 -1.24
C ILE A 35 6.49 5.69 -2.58
N SER A 36 6.74 6.99 -2.63
CA SER A 36 6.62 7.82 -3.84
C SER A 36 7.89 8.66 -3.99
N GLY A 37 8.79 8.24 -4.90
CA GLY A 37 10.10 8.86 -5.06
C GLY A 37 10.94 8.73 -3.78
N ASN A 38 11.35 9.87 -3.21
CA ASN A 38 12.15 9.90 -1.97
C ASN A 38 11.31 9.96 -0.69
N TYR A 39 9.97 9.91 -0.81
CA TYR A 39 9.06 10.01 0.33
C TYR A 39 8.54 8.62 0.72
N MET A 40 8.54 8.36 2.02
CA MET A 40 7.95 7.18 2.63
C MET A 40 7.00 7.65 3.74
N VAL A 41 5.75 7.18 3.71
CA VAL A 41 4.74 7.51 4.72
C VAL A 41 4.00 6.26 5.16
N ASP A 42 3.57 6.24 6.42
CA ASP A 42 2.66 5.22 6.92
C ASP A 42 1.35 5.26 6.12
N ALA A 43 0.97 4.13 5.51
CA ALA A 43 -0.23 4.01 4.69
C ALA A 43 -1.53 4.19 5.47
N LYS A 44 -1.48 4.16 6.82
CA LYS A 44 -2.60 4.46 7.71
C LYS A 44 -2.74 5.96 8.00
N SER A 45 -1.75 6.78 7.65
CA SER A 45 -1.77 8.23 7.89
C SER A 45 -2.40 8.98 6.71
N ILE A 46 -3.68 9.32 6.81
CA ILE A 46 -4.36 10.14 5.79
C ILE A 46 -3.65 11.47 5.52
N LEU A 47 -3.10 12.12 6.55
CA LEU A 47 -2.31 13.35 6.42
C LEU A 47 -0.99 13.09 5.69
N GLY A 48 -0.34 11.95 5.96
CA GLY A 48 0.86 11.52 5.23
C GLY A 48 0.58 11.24 3.76
N ILE A 49 -0.54 10.60 3.42
CA ILE A 49 -0.90 10.37 2.02
C ILE A 49 -1.17 11.69 1.29
N PHE A 50 -1.80 12.66 1.94
CA PHE A 50 -2.03 13.98 1.33
C PHE A 50 -0.75 14.79 1.10
N SER A 51 0.38 14.44 1.72
CA SER A 51 1.68 15.03 1.39
C SER A 51 2.37 14.37 0.19
N LEU A 52 1.84 13.25 -0.31
CA LEU A 52 2.33 12.55 -1.51
C LEU A 52 1.60 13.00 -2.79
N ASN A 53 2.22 12.75 -3.95
CA ASN A 53 1.52 12.80 -5.23
C ASN A 53 0.77 11.48 -5.47
N TYR A 54 -0.46 11.39 -4.95
CA TYR A 54 -1.28 10.18 -5.02
C TYR A 54 -2.12 10.01 -6.30
N ARG A 55 -1.89 10.87 -7.31
CA ARG A 55 -2.57 10.78 -8.62
C ARG A 55 -1.88 9.79 -9.56
N ASP A 56 -0.58 9.59 -9.36
CA ASP A 56 0.22 8.58 -10.05
C ASP A 56 0.27 7.29 -9.23
N ASP A 57 0.84 6.24 -9.82
CA ASP A 57 1.05 4.96 -9.15
C ASP A 57 2.10 5.08 -8.04
N ILE A 58 1.77 4.56 -6.86
CA ILE A 58 2.61 4.57 -5.66
C ILE A 58 2.96 3.13 -5.30
N ASP A 59 4.19 2.90 -4.85
CA ASP A 59 4.58 1.60 -4.32
C ASP A 59 4.07 1.46 -2.88
N LEU A 60 3.21 0.48 -2.65
CA LEU A 60 2.78 0.04 -1.32
C LEU A 60 3.63 -1.15 -0.90
N ARG A 61 4.43 -0.95 0.14
CA ARG A 61 5.26 -2.00 0.74
C ARG A 61 4.55 -2.58 1.95
N ILE A 62 4.30 -3.88 1.94
CA ILE A 62 3.71 -4.61 3.06
C ILE A 62 4.85 -5.07 3.98
N ILE A 63 5.10 -4.35 5.07
CA ILE A 63 6.20 -4.62 6.00
C ILE A 63 5.91 -5.85 6.86
N ASP A 64 4.65 -5.95 7.32
CA ASP A 64 4.13 -7.08 8.09
C ASP A 64 2.63 -7.20 7.83
N ALA A 65 2.14 -8.42 7.67
CA ALA A 65 0.72 -8.74 7.51
C ALA A 65 0.17 -9.61 8.66
N HIS A 66 0.97 -9.95 9.68
CA HIS A 66 0.58 -10.79 10.83
C HIS A 66 -0.13 -12.11 10.48
N ASN A 67 0.35 -12.80 9.43
CA ASN A 67 -0.25 -14.01 8.85
C ASN A 67 -1.61 -13.81 8.13
N GLU A 68 -2.02 -12.56 7.88
CA GLU A 68 -3.25 -12.19 7.16
C GLU A 68 -2.94 -11.70 5.74
N MET A 69 -1.90 -12.26 5.09
CA MET A 69 -1.43 -11.77 3.78
C MET A 69 -2.52 -11.89 2.72
N ASP A 70 -3.27 -12.98 2.70
CA ASP A 70 -4.29 -13.22 1.67
C ASP A 70 -5.47 -12.24 1.84
N GLU A 71 -5.90 -11.98 3.07
CA GLU A 71 -6.96 -11.00 3.38
C GLU A 71 -6.51 -9.57 3.08
N VAL A 72 -5.26 -9.22 3.39
CA VAL A 72 -4.66 -7.94 3.04
C VAL A 72 -4.66 -7.76 1.52
N MET A 73 -4.20 -8.77 0.77
CA MET A 73 -4.13 -8.70 -0.69
C MET A 73 -5.52 -8.58 -1.32
N GLU A 74 -6.51 -9.32 -0.80
CA GLU A 74 -7.89 -9.22 -1.27
C GLU A 74 -8.47 -7.83 -1.02
N ALA A 75 -8.25 -7.28 0.18
CA ALA A 75 -8.71 -5.93 0.54
C ALA A 75 -8.03 -4.83 -0.28
N LEU A 76 -6.81 -5.07 -0.78
CA LEU A 76 -6.05 -4.10 -1.58
C LEU A 76 -6.40 -4.11 -3.08
N ARG A 77 -7.03 -5.18 -3.60
CA ARG A 77 -7.39 -5.31 -5.02
C ARG A 77 -8.03 -4.05 -5.64
N PRO A 78 -8.97 -3.33 -5.00
CA PRO A 78 -9.60 -2.15 -5.60
C PRO A 78 -8.65 -0.98 -5.89
N PHE A 79 -7.46 -0.99 -5.27
CA PHE A 79 -6.46 0.07 -5.37
C PHE A 79 -5.29 -0.30 -6.26
N MET A 80 -5.10 -1.59 -6.60
CA MET A 80 -3.93 -2.07 -7.33
C MET A 80 -3.98 -1.70 -8.82
N THR A 81 -2.85 -1.31 -9.40
CA THR A 81 -2.72 -0.98 -10.84
C THR A 81 -1.84 -1.94 -11.63
N THR A 82 -1.16 -2.87 -10.96
CA THR A 82 -0.39 -3.94 -11.61
C THR A 82 -0.49 -5.21 -10.77
N GLU A 83 -0.64 -6.36 -11.43
CA GLU A 83 -0.52 -7.65 -10.77
C GLU A 83 0.96 -7.90 -10.42
N ARG A 84 1.23 -8.16 -9.13
CA ARG A 84 2.52 -8.53 -8.50
C ARG A 84 3.78 -8.34 -9.38
N VAL A 85 4.62 -7.37 -9.03
CA VAL A 85 6.04 -7.43 -9.40
C VAL A 85 6.75 -8.28 -8.34
N GLU A 86 6.93 -9.57 -8.62
CA GLU A 86 7.92 -10.35 -7.87
C GLU A 86 9.29 -9.77 -8.23
N LEU A 87 9.92 -9.06 -7.29
CA LEU A 87 11.33 -8.71 -7.41
C LEU A 87 12.12 -10.01 -7.28
N THR A 88 12.33 -10.71 -8.40
CA THR A 88 13.33 -11.76 -8.50
C THR A 88 14.70 -11.09 -8.43
N ALA A 89 15.37 -11.22 -7.29
CA ALA A 89 16.82 -11.05 -7.18
C ALA A 89 17.50 -12.41 -7.31
#